data_AF-A0A948UN39-F1
#
_entry.id   AF-A0A948UN39-F1
#
_cell.length_a   1.000
_cell.length_b   1.000
_cell.length_c   1.000
_cell.angle_alpha   90.00
_cell.angle_beta   90.00
_cell.angle_gamma   90.00
#
_symmetry.space_group_name_H-M   'P 1'
#
loop_
_entity.id
_entity.type
_entity.pdbx_description
1 polymer ?
#
loop_
_entity_poly.entity_id
_entity_poly.type
_entity_poly.pdbx_seq_one_letter_code
_entity_poly.pdbx_strand_id
1 'polypeptide(L)'
;MKKTSFVVSVMAFLMVSIFLSTNVLAEEITIRGTVNDKYQIVSEDGQIYEVAESEKGDEVVLQNIGKIVKISGTIEESDEGDKIITVISYEVEAEVEAKE
;
A
#
# COMPACT_ATOMS: atom_id res chain seq x y z
N MET A 1 4.30 -58.67 0.40
CA MET A 1 4.29 -57.34 -0.25
C MET A 1 3.13 -56.52 0.32
N LYS A 2 3.37 -55.64 1.30
CA LYS A 2 2.32 -54.78 1.92
C LYS A 2 2.83 -53.40 2.39
N LYS A 3 4.09 -53.05 2.10
CA LYS A 3 4.75 -51.83 2.61
C LYS A 3 4.66 -50.64 1.64
N THR A 4 4.36 -50.89 0.37
CA THR A 4 4.28 -49.86 -0.68
C THR A 4 2.98 -49.03 -0.61
N SER A 5 1.85 -49.60 -0.19
CA SER A 5 0.58 -48.85 -0.05
C SER A 5 0.60 -47.81 1.08
N PHE A 6 1.39 -48.02 2.14
CA PHE A 6 1.49 -47.07 3.25
C PHE A 6 2.33 -45.84 2.87
N VAL A 7 3.42 -46.05 2.14
CA VAL A 7 4.34 -44.99 1.69
C VAL A 7 3.66 -44.06 0.68
N VAL A 8 2.87 -44.61 -0.25
CA VAL A 8 2.13 -43.82 -1.26
C VAL A 8 1.02 -42.98 -0.61
N SER A 9 0.36 -43.51 0.44
CA SER A 9 -0.70 -42.78 1.16
C SER A 9 -0.16 -41.60 1.98
N VAL A 10 1.05 -41.71 2.54
CA VAL A 10 1.70 -40.61 3.28
C VAL A 10 2.26 -39.55 2.31
N MET A 11 2.76 -39.97 1.15
CA MET A 11 3.25 -39.04 0.11
C MET A 11 2.12 -38.20 -0.52
N ALA A 12 0.93 -38.78 -0.68
CA ALA A 12 -0.25 -38.07 -1.20
C ALA A 12 -0.82 -37.02 -0.22
N PHE A 13 -0.71 -37.27 1.10
CA PHE A 13 -1.13 -36.29 2.12
C PHE A 13 -0.18 -35.09 2.22
N LEU A 14 1.11 -35.25 1.90
CA LEU A 14 2.09 -34.17 1.96
C LEU A 14 1.90 -33.14 0.82
N MET A 15 1.35 -33.55 -0.32
CA MET A 15 1.21 -32.72 -1.53
C MET A 15 0.05 -31.72 -1.48
N VAL A 16 -0.89 -31.86 -0.55
CA VAL A 16 -2.12 -31.04 -0.46
C VAL A 16 -1.90 -29.72 0.32
N SER A 17 -0.74 -29.54 0.97
CA SER A 17 -0.50 -28.42 1.88
C SER A 17 0.08 -27.14 1.25
N ILE A 18 0.35 -27.11 -0.06
CA ILE A 18 1.18 -26.06 -0.68
C ILE A 18 0.37 -24.89 -1.29
N PHE A 19 -0.97 -24.90 -1.24
CA PHE A 19 -1.78 -23.85 -1.89
C PHE A 19 -2.66 -23.02 -0.94
N LEU A 20 -2.21 -22.78 0.28
CA LEU A 20 -2.73 -21.66 1.06
C LEU A 20 -2.00 -20.38 0.65
N SER A 21 -2.19 -19.96 -0.60
CA SER A 21 -1.90 -18.57 -0.99
C SER A 21 -2.93 -17.71 -0.26
N THR A 22 -2.56 -17.22 0.93
CA THR A 22 -3.27 -16.13 1.58
C THR A 22 -3.18 -14.97 0.61
N ASN A 23 -4.29 -14.68 -0.08
CA ASN A 23 -4.46 -13.39 -0.73
C ASN A 23 -4.47 -12.38 0.42
N VAL A 24 -3.29 -11.87 0.77
CA VAL A 24 -3.14 -10.70 1.62
C VAL A 24 -3.68 -9.57 0.78
N LEU A 25 -4.99 -9.37 0.85
CA LEU A 25 -5.63 -8.19 0.31
C LEU A 25 -4.97 -7.03 1.07
N ALA A 26 -4.20 -6.20 0.38
CA ALA A 26 -3.60 -5.03 1.00
C ALA A 26 -4.75 -4.21 1.62
N GLU A 27 -4.66 -3.98 2.93
CA GLU A 27 -5.72 -3.29 3.67
C GLU A 27 -5.82 -1.85 3.14
N GLU A 28 -7.03 -1.45 2.73
CA GLU A 28 -7.29 -0.06 2.40
C GLU A 28 -7.24 0.77 3.67
N ILE A 29 -6.40 1.79 3.67
CA ILE A 29 -6.26 2.72 4.79
C ILE A 29 -6.55 4.14 4.33
N THR A 30 -6.86 4.99 5.31
CA THR A 30 -6.99 6.43 5.09
C THR A 30 -5.85 7.17 5.77
N ILE A 31 -5.11 7.99 5.02
CA ILE A 31 -4.08 8.88 5.54
C ILE A 31 -4.47 10.34 5.33
N ARG A 32 -4.02 11.21 6.22
CA ARG A 32 -4.16 12.67 6.09
C ARG A 32 -2.77 13.28 6.10
N GLY A 33 -2.45 14.10 5.11
CA GLY A 33 -1.12 14.68 4.98
C GLY A 33 -1.02 15.80 3.97
N THR A 34 0.14 16.45 3.95
CA THR A 34 0.47 17.53 3.01
C THR A 34 1.23 16.95 1.81
N VAL A 35 0.79 17.30 0.60
CA VAL A 35 1.51 16.95 -0.63
C VAL A 35 2.74 17.84 -0.78
N ASN A 36 3.91 17.26 -1.04
CA ASN A 36 5.14 18.01 -1.31
C ASN A 36 5.52 17.97 -2.81
N ASP A 37 6.63 18.63 -3.16
CA ASP A 37 7.15 18.72 -4.53
C ASP A 37 8.01 17.51 -4.96
N LYS A 38 8.04 16.45 -4.14
CA LYS A 38 8.84 15.23 -4.34
C LYS A 38 7.98 13.99 -4.62
N TYR A 39 6.73 14.16 -5.05
CA TYR A 39 5.81 13.04 -5.26
C TYR A 39 5.47 12.27 -3.96
N GLN A 40 5.43 12.97 -2.83
CA GLN A 40 5.19 12.38 -1.53
C GLN A 40 4.04 13.06 -0.79
N ILE A 41 3.45 12.32 0.14
CA ILE A 41 2.51 12.81 1.15
C ILE A 41 3.19 12.72 2.50
N VAL A 42 3.26 13.84 3.21
CA VAL A 42 3.80 13.92 4.57
C VAL A 42 2.64 14.00 5.54
N SER A 43 2.41 12.97 6.35
CA SER A 43 1.35 12.97 7.35
C SER A 43 1.67 13.89 8.53
N GLU A 44 0.67 14.13 9.38
CA GLU A 44 0.78 15.03 10.53
C GLU A 44 1.84 14.63 11.56
N ASP A 45 2.12 13.33 11.68
CA ASP A 45 3.17 12.76 12.52
C ASP A 45 4.56 12.79 11.87
N GLY A 46 4.66 13.31 10.63
CA GLY A 46 5.90 13.40 9.87
C GLY A 46 6.27 12.13 9.11
N GLN A 47 5.42 11.10 9.09
CA GLN A 47 5.64 9.94 8.23
C GLN A 47 5.54 10.35 6.75
N ILE A 48 6.50 9.87 5.97
CA ILE A 48 6.56 10.12 4.53
C ILE A 48 6.00 8.91 3.81
N TYR A 49 5.10 9.15 2.86
CA TYR A 49 4.56 8.16 1.94
C TYR A 49 4.91 8.57 0.52
N GLU A 50 5.58 7.69 -0.22
CA GLU A 50 5.80 7.85 -1.65
C GLU A 50 4.53 7.50 -2.40
N VAL A 51 4.14 8.32 -3.36
CA VAL A 51 2.94 8.06 -4.15
C VAL A 51 3.29 7.17 -5.33
N ALA A 52 2.65 6.00 -5.41
CA ALA A 52 2.80 5.10 -6.55
C ALA A 52 2.31 5.76 -7.84
N GLU A 53 3.04 5.52 -8.93
CA GLU A 53 2.68 5.98 -10.26
C GLU A 53 1.30 5.41 -10.66
N SER A 54 0.32 6.30 -10.82
CA SER A 54 -1.05 5.97 -11.17
C SER A 54 -1.78 7.25 -11.57
N GLU A 55 -2.87 7.13 -12.34
CA GLU A 55 -3.66 8.30 -12.75
C GLU A 55 -4.10 9.16 -11.55
N LYS A 56 -4.55 8.51 -10.46
CA LYS A 56 -4.94 9.21 -9.23
C LYS A 56 -3.77 9.70 -8.39
N GLY A 57 -2.66 8.95 -8.36
CA GLY A 57 -1.42 9.38 -7.73
C GLY A 57 -0.88 10.65 -8.36
N ASP A 58 -0.78 10.67 -9.69
CA ASP A 58 -0.35 11.83 -10.48
C ASP A 58 -1.29 13.02 -10.29
N GLU A 59 -2.61 12.79 -10.34
CA GLU A 59 -3.60 13.84 -10.12
C GLU A 59 -3.42 14.53 -8.77
N VAL A 60 -3.26 13.74 -7.69
CA VAL A 60 -3.13 14.33 -6.35
C VAL A 60 -1.80 15.07 -6.18
N VAL A 61 -0.68 14.49 -6.60
CA VAL A 61 0.64 15.09 -6.36
C VAL A 61 0.94 16.28 -7.26
N LEU A 62 0.45 16.30 -8.50
CA LEU A 62 0.74 17.38 -9.44
C LEU A 62 -0.16 18.60 -9.25
N GLN A 63 -1.39 18.42 -8.77
CA GLN A 63 -2.39 19.50 -8.69
C GLN A 63 -2.57 20.08 -7.28
N ASN A 64 -2.02 19.42 -6.26
CA ASN A 64 -2.28 19.76 -4.86
C ASN A 64 -1.01 19.95 -4.01
N ILE A 65 0.14 20.23 -4.63
CA ILE A 65 1.38 20.59 -3.92
C ILE A 65 1.10 21.69 -2.89
N GLY A 66 1.54 21.47 -1.65
CA GLY A 66 1.33 22.38 -0.53
C GLY A 66 -0.05 22.32 0.11
N LYS A 67 -0.97 21.48 -0.37
CA LYS A 67 -2.30 21.31 0.20
C LYS A 67 -2.37 20.08 1.11
N ILE A 68 -3.27 20.15 2.08
CA ILE A 68 -3.64 19.02 2.94
C ILE A 68 -4.70 18.20 2.21
N VAL A 69 -4.40 16.92 2.03
CA VAL A 69 -5.27 15.94 1.40
C VAL A 69 -5.54 14.79 2.34
N LYS A 70 -6.74 14.24 2.24
CA LYS A 70 -7.13 12.97 2.83
C LYS A 70 -7.19 11.93 1.72
N ILE A 71 -6.44 10.85 1.88
CA ILE A 71 -6.20 9.84 0.85
C ILE A 71 -6.71 8.52 1.35
N SER A 72 -7.49 7.83 0.55
CA SER A 72 -7.79 6.41 0.73
C SER A 72 -7.02 5.60 -0.30
N GLY A 73 -6.33 4.56 0.17
CA GLY A 73 -5.43 3.78 -0.66
C GLY A 73 -4.83 2.59 0.08
N THR A 74 -3.99 1.84 -0.62
CA THR A 74 -3.25 0.71 -0.03
C THR A 74 -1.79 1.08 0.16
N ILE A 75 -1.19 0.63 1.25
CA ILE A 75 0.24 0.82 1.52
C ILE A 75 1.01 -0.47 1.35
N GLU A 76 2.13 -0.35 0.65
CA GLU A 76 3.16 -1.36 0.54
C GLU A 76 4.47 -0.80 1.10
N GLU A 77 5.31 -1.68 1.64
CA GLU A 77 6.64 -1.31 2.10
C GLU A 77 7.65 -1.87 1.10
N SER A 78 8.57 -1.01 0.62
CA SER A 78 9.66 -1.43 -0.26
C SER A 78 10.67 -2.29 0.52
N ASP A 79 11.53 -3.01 -0.19
CA ASP A 79 12.65 -3.75 0.43
C ASP A 79 13.62 -2.83 1.20
N GLU A 80 13.62 -1.53 0.90
CA GLU A 80 14.44 -0.50 1.56
C GLU A 80 13.72 0.13 2.78
N GLY A 81 12.46 -0.22 3.02
CA GLY A 81 11.65 0.25 4.15
C GLY A 81 10.77 1.48 3.83
N ASP A 82 10.73 1.92 2.57
CA ASP A 82 9.91 3.06 2.16
C ASP A 82 8.44 2.68 2.08
N LYS A 83 7.57 3.55 2.57
CA LYS A 83 6.11 3.34 2.49
C LYS A 83 5.58 3.93 1.19
N ILE A 84 5.09 3.07 0.31
CA ILE A 84 4.51 3.44 -0.97
C ILE A 84 2.99 3.35 -0.85
N ILE A 85 2.29 4.43 -1.17
CA ILE A 85 0.82 4.48 -1.21
C ILE A 85 0.31 4.46 -2.64
N THR A 86 -0.58 3.50 -2.94
CA THR A 86 -1.39 3.50 -4.15
C THR A 86 -2.70 4.22 -3.86
N VAL A 87 -2.93 5.34 -4.54
CA VAL A 87 -4.09 6.20 -4.32
C VAL A 87 -5.31 5.63 -5.03
N ILE A 88 -6.37 5.32 -4.26
CA ILE A 88 -7.68 4.91 -4.79
C ILE A 88 -8.60 6.13 -4.92
N SER A 89 -8.62 6.99 -3.91
CA SER A 89 -9.39 8.24 -3.92
C SER A 89 -8.77 9.28 -2.99
N TYR A 90 -9.13 10.54 -3.20
CA TYR A 90 -8.65 11.64 -2.37
C TYR A 90 -9.69 12.75 -2.21
N GLU A 91 -9.55 13.50 -1.12
CA GLU A 91 -10.30 14.71 -0.81
C GLU A 91 -9.31 15.81 -0.39
N VAL A 92 -9.48 17.01 -0.94
CA VAL A 92 -8.66 18.18 -0.58
C VAL A 92 -9.35 18.90 0.59
N GLU A 93 -8.68 18.99 1.73
CA GLU A 93 -9.28 19.52 2.96
C GLU A 93 -8.87 20.97 3.27
N ALA A 94 -7.65 21.39 2.93
CA ALA A 94 -7.19 22.76 3.14
C ALA A 94 -5.99 23.11 2.27
N GLU A 95 -5.89 24.38 1.87
CA GLU A 95 -4.64 24.98 1.38
C GLU A 95 -3.85 25.47 2.59
N VAL A 96 -2.56 25.13 2.68
CA VAL A 96 -1.69 25.72 3.70
C VAL A 96 -1.43 27.15 3.25
N GLU A 97 -2.32 28.08 3.64
CA GLU A 97 -2.09 29.51 3.41
C GLU A 97 -0.78 29.90 4.09
N ALA A 98 0.23 30.24 3.30
CA ALA A 98 1.45 30.87 3.77
C ALA A 98 1.04 32.21 4.42
N LYS A 99 1.05 32.27 5.75
CA LYS A 99 0.99 33.56 6.44
C LYS A 99 2.29 34.30 6.12
N GLU A 100 2.16 35.36 5.31
CA GLU A 100 3.18 36.39 5.06
C GLU A 100 3.71 37.01 6.36
#